data_AF-A0A644VUX0-F1
#
_entry.id   AF-A0A644VUX0-F1
#
_cell.length_a   1.000
_cell.length_b   1.000
_cell.length_c   1.000
_cell.angle_alpha   90.00
_cell.angle_beta   90.00
_cell.angle_gamma   90.00
#
_symmetry.space_group_name_H-M   'P 1'
#
loop_
_entity.id
_entity.type
_entity.pdbx_description
1 polymer ?
#
loop_
_entity_poly.entity_id
_entity_poly.type
_entity_poly.pdbx_seq_one_letter_code
_entity_poly.pdbx_strand_id
1 'polypeptide(L)'
;MDVTEDTREVLTYKCLRCGKEYDSPSPHFYMVRYSELYIKNDRRAPLCRECVKELFETYSKRYQSDRTACIMLCYMLDIPFYHSLYDSIVTNNNIFSIGLYLRQLNNQQYQYQCFSQTILSRELEKKEKDIQEAKEDKWTPQEKRSAEEVINALGYDPFDGYPSNDRRFLFSEFIKYLDEDTAEDPYKLSQIIQVVNNNNQIRQYDLRIAVLDPIKDAANIKELNSMKSSLVTSNDKIAKENEISVKNRSNKDVGRSTLTYLMRDLREKDFKRAEADYYDQLRSEGSQWAMDMSFKALRANTFFDENDKDELFDIQREKIHGLQSQVDDLLEEKRQLIAQIDMLKRAGEENGS
;
A
#
# COMPACT_ATOMS: atom_id res chain seq x y z
N MET A 1 -13.40 43.85 63.32
CA MET A 1 -12.90 42.53 62.88
C MET A 1 -14.14 41.67 62.70
N ASP A 2 -14.78 41.78 61.55
CA ASP A 2 -15.91 40.90 61.19
C ASP A 2 -15.37 39.82 60.26
N VAL A 3 -15.25 38.62 60.82
CA VAL A 3 -14.89 37.42 60.07
C VAL A 3 -16.19 36.89 59.50
N THR A 4 -16.39 37.09 58.20
CA THR A 4 -17.46 36.44 57.44
C THR A 4 -17.23 34.94 57.47
N GLU A 5 -18.09 34.20 58.18
CA GLU A 5 -18.19 32.74 58.07
C GLU A 5 -18.56 32.36 56.63
N ASP A 6 -17.56 31.89 55.89
CA ASP A 6 -17.70 31.28 54.56
C ASP A 6 -18.36 29.90 54.74
N THR A 7 -19.70 29.88 54.83
CA THR A 7 -20.47 28.63 54.82
C THR A 7 -20.41 28.02 53.43
N ARG A 8 -19.34 27.25 53.17
CA ARG A 8 -19.25 26.42 51.96
C ARG A 8 -20.36 25.38 52.01
N GLU A 9 -21.35 25.51 51.15
CA GLU A 9 -22.37 24.47 50.94
C GLU A 9 -21.64 23.16 50.59
N VAL A 10 -21.74 22.17 51.47
CA VAL A 10 -21.19 20.83 51.21
C VAL A 10 -22.14 20.16 50.21
N LEU A 11 -21.78 20.20 48.93
CA LEU A 11 -22.53 19.51 47.89
C LEU A 11 -22.48 17.99 48.14
N THR A 12 -23.65 17.38 48.36
CA THR A 12 -23.80 15.92 48.40
C THR A 12 -24.09 15.40 47.00
N TYR A 13 -23.37 14.35 46.58
CA TYR A 13 -23.51 13.78 45.24
C TYR A 13 -24.33 12.51 45.29
N LYS A 14 -25.48 12.51 44.61
CA LYS A 14 -26.41 11.38 44.57
C LYS A 14 -26.47 10.73 43.20
N CYS A 15 -26.35 9.41 43.17
CA CYS A 15 -26.59 8.65 41.94
C CYS A 15 -28.11 8.56 41.66
N LEU A 16 -28.55 9.03 40.50
CA LEU A 16 -29.97 9.02 40.13
C LEU A 16 -30.52 7.62 39.78
N ARG A 17 -29.66 6.60 39.62
CA ARG A 17 -30.09 5.21 39.38
C ARG A 17 -30.19 4.38 40.65
N CYS A 18 -29.13 4.33 41.46
CA CYS A 18 -29.10 3.49 42.67
C CYS A 18 -29.40 4.24 43.97
N GLY A 19 -29.52 5.57 43.94
CA GLY A 19 -29.84 6.39 45.10
C GLY A 19 -28.70 6.58 46.11
N LYS A 20 -27.53 5.94 45.92
CA LYS A 20 -26.36 6.11 46.80
C LYS A 20 -25.90 7.56 46.81
N GLU A 21 -25.64 8.07 48.01
CA GLU A 21 -25.17 9.44 48.28
C GLU A 21 -23.72 9.39 48.76
N TYR A 22 -22.94 10.38 48.34
CA TYR A 22 -21.52 10.49 48.65
C TYR A 22 -21.17 11.94 48.97
N ASP A 23 -20.41 12.15 50.04
CA ASP A 23 -19.90 13.48 50.43
C ASP A 23 -18.77 13.95 49.51
N SER A 24 -18.14 13.04 48.78
CA SER A 24 -17.11 13.35 47.78
C SER A 24 -17.43 12.70 46.43
N PRO A 25 -17.24 13.43 45.31
CA PRO A 25 -17.63 12.92 43.99
C PRO A 25 -16.58 11.95 43.41
N SER A 26 -15.33 12.06 43.85
CA SER A 26 -14.23 11.18 43.45
C SER A 26 -14.01 10.13 44.54
N PRO A 27 -13.93 8.83 44.21
CA PRO A 27 -13.83 8.23 42.87
C PRO A 27 -15.17 7.77 42.27
N HIS A 28 -16.31 8.16 42.85
CA HIS A 28 -17.60 7.51 42.59
C HIS A 28 -18.31 7.96 41.30
N PHE A 29 -17.99 9.14 40.78
CA PHE A 29 -18.61 9.70 39.58
C PHE A 29 -17.57 10.01 38.50
N TYR A 30 -18.02 10.03 37.23
CA TYR A 30 -17.20 10.49 36.12
C TYR A 30 -17.27 12.00 35.97
N MET A 31 -16.17 12.62 35.54
CA MET A 31 -16.16 14.02 35.13
C MET A 31 -16.63 14.14 33.70
N VAL A 32 -17.58 15.02 33.44
CA VAL A 32 -18.09 15.37 32.11
C VAL A 32 -17.86 16.86 31.91
N ARG A 33 -16.61 17.21 31.59
CA ARG A 33 -16.11 18.59 31.68
C ARG A 33 -16.86 19.58 30.78
N TYR A 34 -17.35 19.14 29.62
CA TYR A 34 -17.89 20.03 28.60
C TYR A 34 -19.41 19.96 28.43
N SER A 35 -20.11 19.09 29.16
CA SER A 35 -21.57 19.07 29.15
C SER A 35 -22.12 20.29 29.89
N GLU A 36 -23.12 20.93 29.31
CA GLU A 36 -23.85 22.04 29.94
C GLU A 36 -24.88 21.55 30.96
N LEU A 37 -25.30 20.28 30.88
CA LEU A 37 -26.33 19.71 31.75
C LEU A 37 -25.88 19.61 33.21
N TYR A 38 -24.57 19.47 33.44
CA TYR A 38 -24.02 19.15 34.77
C TYR A 38 -23.26 20.29 35.42
N ILE A 39 -23.46 21.55 34.97
CA ILE A 39 -22.74 22.71 35.51
C ILE A 39 -22.92 22.85 37.02
N LYS A 40 -24.14 22.67 37.53
CA LYS A 40 -24.45 22.76 38.97
C LYS A 40 -24.09 21.51 39.79
N ASN A 41 -23.66 20.44 39.12
CA ASN A 41 -23.23 19.19 39.77
C ASN A 41 -21.71 19.02 39.68
N ASP A 42 -20.96 20.14 39.72
CA ASP A 42 -19.50 20.19 39.51
C ASP A 42 -19.00 19.42 38.28
N ARG A 43 -19.79 19.46 37.21
CA ARG A 43 -19.51 18.74 35.96
C ARG A 43 -19.34 17.22 36.18
N ARG A 44 -20.07 16.66 37.15
CA ARG A 44 -20.14 15.22 37.41
C ARG A 44 -21.37 14.62 36.76
N ALA A 45 -21.19 13.45 36.15
CA ALA A 45 -22.31 12.67 35.65
C ALA A 45 -23.29 12.34 36.79
N PRO A 46 -24.61 12.25 36.50
CA PRO A 46 -25.64 11.95 37.50
C PRO A 46 -25.67 10.47 37.91
N LEU A 47 -24.86 9.63 37.25
CA LEU A 47 -24.77 8.19 37.49
C LEU A 47 -23.40 7.84 38.05
N CYS A 48 -23.38 7.04 39.13
CA CYS A 48 -22.13 6.53 39.69
C CYS A 48 -21.46 5.51 38.75
N ARG A 49 -20.16 5.32 38.90
CA ARG A 49 -19.35 4.45 38.02
C ARG A 49 -19.84 3.00 38.01
N GLU A 50 -20.30 2.47 39.15
CA GLU A 50 -20.88 1.13 39.24
C GLU A 50 -22.13 1.02 38.36
N CYS A 51 -23.04 2.00 38.46
CA CYS A 51 -24.25 2.02 37.66
C CYS A 51 -23.98 2.16 36.16
N VAL A 52 -22.99 2.96 35.77
CA VAL A 52 -22.60 3.10 34.35
C VAL A 52 -22.05 1.78 33.82
N LYS A 53 -21.25 1.04 34.60
CA LYS A 53 -20.74 -0.28 34.21
C LYS A 53 -21.86 -1.31 34.05
N GLU A 54 -22.76 -1.41 35.02
CA GLU A 54 -23.91 -2.32 34.93
C GLU A 54 -24.82 -2.00 33.73
N LEU A 55 -25.04 -0.70 33.46
CA LEU A 55 -25.80 -0.28 32.29
C LEU A 55 -25.09 -0.65 30.98
N PHE A 56 -23.77 -0.50 30.92
CA PHE A 56 -22.98 -0.96 29.78
C PHE A 56 -23.20 -2.44 29.51
N GLU A 57 -23.02 -3.28 30.54
CA GLU A 57 -23.20 -4.73 30.43
C GLU A 57 -24.63 -5.11 30.02
N THR A 58 -25.62 -4.40 30.57
CA THR A 58 -27.04 -4.62 30.24
C THR A 58 -27.32 -4.30 28.78
N TYR A 59 -26.82 -3.17 28.27
CA TYR A 59 -27.01 -2.78 26.87
C TYR A 59 -26.19 -3.62 25.91
N SER A 60 -24.97 -3.98 26.27
CA SER A 60 -24.13 -4.88 25.49
C SER A 60 -24.85 -6.21 25.26
N LYS A 61 -25.41 -6.81 26.32
CA LYS A 61 -26.22 -8.04 26.23
C LYS A 61 -27.51 -7.84 25.43
N ARG A 62 -28.22 -6.72 25.65
CA ARG A 62 -29.50 -6.44 24.99
C ARG A 62 -29.35 -6.25 23.49
N TYR A 63 -28.34 -5.50 23.05
CA TYR A 63 -28.13 -5.15 21.64
C TYR A 63 -27.10 -6.05 20.95
N GLN A 64 -26.50 -7.01 21.67
CA GLN A 64 -25.42 -7.88 21.19
C GLN A 64 -24.27 -7.10 20.55
N SER A 65 -24.02 -5.88 21.05
CA SER A 65 -23.07 -4.94 20.47
C SER A 65 -22.56 -3.96 21.53
N ASP A 66 -21.29 -4.11 21.90
CA ASP A 66 -20.58 -3.21 22.81
C ASP A 66 -20.53 -1.77 22.27
N ARG A 67 -20.42 -1.62 20.95
CA ARG A 67 -20.42 -0.31 20.30
C ARG A 67 -21.76 0.39 20.46
N THR A 68 -22.86 -0.32 20.22
CA THR A 68 -24.21 0.22 20.42
C THR A 68 -24.47 0.58 21.88
N ALA A 69 -24.00 -0.27 22.81
CA ALA A 69 -24.05 0.02 24.24
C ALA A 69 -23.28 1.29 24.61
N CYS A 70 -22.09 1.51 24.01
CA CYS A 70 -21.32 2.73 24.19
C CYS A 70 -22.06 3.96 23.67
N ILE A 71 -22.67 3.90 22.49
CA ILE A 71 -23.46 5.00 21.92
C ILE A 71 -24.60 5.40 22.87
N MET A 72 -25.33 4.40 23.39
CA MET A 72 -26.43 4.63 24.33
C MET A 72 -25.96 5.27 25.64
N LEU A 73 -24.81 4.84 26.16
CA LEU A 73 -24.22 5.50 27.33
C LEU A 73 -23.74 6.91 27.02
N CYS A 74 -23.18 7.15 25.83
CA CYS A 74 -22.73 8.47 25.42
C CYS A 74 -23.91 9.45 25.37
N TYR A 75 -25.06 8.99 24.86
CA TYR A 75 -26.31 9.74 24.90
C TYR A 75 -26.76 10.04 26.34
N MET A 76 -26.83 9.03 27.21
CA MET A 76 -27.31 9.23 28.59
C MET A 76 -26.39 10.08 29.47
N LEU A 77 -25.08 10.03 29.21
CA LEU A 77 -24.08 10.80 29.95
C LEU A 77 -23.76 12.14 29.30
N ASP A 78 -24.43 12.49 28.20
CA ASP A 78 -24.21 13.70 27.40
C ASP A 78 -22.73 13.93 27.01
N ILE A 79 -22.12 12.88 26.45
CA ILE A 79 -20.74 12.91 25.93
C ILE A 79 -20.72 12.56 24.45
N PRO A 80 -19.78 13.10 23.66
CA PRO A 80 -19.71 12.80 22.24
C PRO A 80 -19.24 11.37 21.97
N PHE A 81 -19.86 10.74 20.97
CA PHE A 81 -19.43 9.45 20.43
C PHE A 81 -18.65 9.63 19.13
N TYR A 82 -17.49 8.95 19.03
CA TYR A 82 -16.69 8.89 17.81
C TYR A 82 -16.29 7.45 17.53
N HIS A 83 -16.55 6.98 16.30
CA HIS A 83 -16.16 5.62 15.89
C HIS A 83 -14.65 5.39 16.01
N SER A 84 -13.86 6.37 15.55
CA SER A 84 -12.39 6.30 15.58
C SER A 84 -11.83 6.21 17.00
N LEU A 85 -12.45 6.91 17.96
CA LEU A 85 -12.07 6.87 19.36
C LEU A 85 -12.43 5.54 20.02
N TYR A 86 -13.65 5.05 19.77
CA TYR A 86 -14.10 3.75 20.25
C TYR A 86 -13.14 2.64 19.79
N ASP A 87 -12.86 2.58 18.49
CA ASP A 87 -11.99 1.56 17.90
C ASP A 87 -10.58 1.63 18.48
N SER A 88 -10.01 2.83 18.62
CA SER A 88 -8.68 3.02 19.20
C SER A 88 -8.57 2.41 20.60
N ILE A 89 -9.62 2.52 21.42
CA ILE A 89 -9.60 1.99 22.79
C ILE A 89 -9.70 0.47 22.77
N VAL A 90 -10.57 -0.10 21.93
CA VAL A 90 -10.72 -1.55 21.79
C VAL A 90 -9.42 -2.17 21.27
N THR A 91 -8.82 -1.61 20.23
CA THR A 91 -7.57 -2.14 19.64
C THR A 91 -6.41 -2.08 20.65
N ASN A 92 -6.30 -1.02 21.43
CA ASN A 92 -5.18 -0.85 22.36
C ASN A 92 -5.30 -1.66 23.65
N ASN A 93 -6.52 -1.99 24.11
CA ASN A 93 -6.75 -2.63 25.41
C ASN A 93 -7.41 -4.01 25.32
N ASN A 94 -7.71 -4.50 24.12
CA ASN A 94 -8.52 -5.69 23.81
C ASN A 94 -9.98 -5.67 24.32
N ILE A 95 -10.30 -4.84 25.33
CA ILE A 95 -11.61 -4.70 25.94
C ILE A 95 -11.99 -3.22 25.98
N PHE A 96 -13.26 -2.92 25.69
CA PHE A 96 -13.78 -1.56 25.83
C PHE A 96 -13.98 -1.19 27.31
N SER A 97 -13.56 0.03 27.67
CA SER A 97 -13.82 0.61 28.99
C SER A 97 -14.29 2.05 28.86
N ILE A 98 -15.50 2.32 29.35
CA ILE A 98 -16.08 3.67 29.37
C ILE A 98 -15.21 4.67 30.13
N GLY A 99 -14.48 4.22 31.16
CA GLY A 99 -13.57 5.06 31.92
C GLY A 99 -12.36 5.50 31.09
N LEU A 100 -11.82 4.63 30.24
CA LEU A 100 -10.75 4.98 29.30
C LEU A 100 -11.25 5.93 28.22
N TYR A 101 -12.50 5.72 27.77
CA TYR A 101 -13.16 6.57 26.78
C TYR A 101 -13.32 8.01 27.29
N LEU A 102 -13.92 8.17 28.47
CA LEU A 102 -14.04 9.47 29.15
C LEU A 102 -12.69 10.11 29.46
N ARG A 103 -11.66 9.31 29.76
CA ARG A 103 -10.30 9.85 29.96
C ARG A 103 -9.77 10.49 28.68
N GLN A 104 -9.93 9.84 27.53
CA GLN A 104 -9.45 10.34 26.24
C GLN A 104 -10.23 11.56 25.75
N LEU A 105 -11.52 11.66 26.11
CA LEU A 105 -12.36 12.83 25.85
C LEU A 105 -11.89 14.11 26.57
N ASN A 106 -10.97 14.02 27.54
CA ASN A 106 -10.39 15.22 28.16
C ASN A 106 -9.37 15.95 27.27
N ASN A 107 -8.96 15.35 26.14
CA ASN A 107 -8.02 15.96 25.21
C ASN A 107 -8.61 17.22 24.53
N GLN A 108 -7.73 18.14 24.13
CA GLN A 108 -8.12 19.44 23.56
C GLN A 108 -9.05 19.34 22.35
N GLN A 109 -8.86 18.33 21.50
CA GLN A 109 -9.66 18.10 20.29
C GLN A 109 -11.15 17.85 20.56
N TYR A 110 -11.52 17.49 21.79
CA TYR A 110 -12.90 17.21 22.20
C TYR A 110 -13.51 18.30 23.09
N GLN A 111 -12.86 19.47 23.16
CA GLN A 111 -13.35 20.59 23.96
C GLN A 111 -14.70 21.09 23.48
N TYR A 112 -15.58 21.41 24.44
CA TYR A 112 -16.91 21.99 24.19
C TYR A 112 -17.85 21.10 23.36
N GLN A 113 -17.58 19.79 23.32
CA GLN A 113 -18.41 18.83 22.61
C GLN A 113 -19.25 18.00 23.59
N CYS A 114 -20.50 17.77 23.23
CA CYS A 114 -21.43 16.89 23.93
C CYS A 114 -22.07 15.91 22.94
N PHE A 115 -23.10 15.16 23.34
CA PHE A 115 -23.68 14.15 22.45
C PHE A 115 -24.25 14.76 21.14
N SER A 116 -24.70 16.01 21.17
CA SER A 116 -25.16 16.73 19.97
C SER A 116 -24.12 16.74 18.85
N GLN A 117 -22.83 16.80 19.18
CA GLN A 117 -21.75 16.79 18.20
C GLN A 117 -21.75 15.48 17.41
N THR A 118 -22.02 14.34 18.05
CA THR A 118 -22.18 13.02 17.40
C THR A 118 -23.21 13.06 16.26
N ILE A 119 -24.31 13.77 16.50
CA ILE A 119 -25.41 13.93 15.54
C ILE A 119 -24.98 14.86 14.41
N LEU A 120 -24.40 16.01 14.75
CA LEU A 120 -23.93 17.00 13.77
C LEU A 120 -22.84 16.46 12.84
N SER A 121 -21.91 15.66 13.37
CA SER A 121 -20.87 14.99 12.58
C SER A 121 -21.34 13.70 11.90
N ARG A 122 -22.64 13.39 11.99
CA ARG A 122 -23.28 12.19 11.40
C ARG A 122 -22.57 10.90 11.74
N GLU A 123 -21.97 10.80 12.93
CA GLU A 123 -21.21 9.61 13.34
C GLU A 123 -22.09 8.36 13.32
N LEU A 124 -23.38 8.51 13.65
CA LEU A 124 -24.35 7.40 13.65
C LEU A 124 -24.68 6.86 12.25
N GLU A 125 -24.43 7.64 11.19
CA GLU A 125 -24.71 7.25 9.80
C GLU A 125 -23.49 6.68 9.09
N LYS A 126 -22.30 6.78 9.69
CA LYS A 126 -21.05 6.31 9.08
C LYS A 126 -21.08 4.79 8.92
N LYS A 127 -20.89 4.33 7.69
CA LYS A 127 -20.69 2.91 7.40
C LYS A 127 -19.25 2.51 7.75
N GLU A 128 -19.01 1.21 7.91
CA GLU A 128 -17.66 0.69 8.16
C GLU A 128 -16.66 1.10 7.07
N LYS A 129 -17.11 1.21 5.81
CA LYS A 129 -16.29 1.73 4.70
C LYS A 129 -15.87 3.19 4.90
N ASP A 130 -16.79 4.07 5.30
CA ASP A 130 -16.47 5.49 5.56
C ASP A 130 -15.50 5.66 6.75
N ILE A 131 -15.60 4.79 7.77
CA ILE A 131 -14.68 4.76 8.92
C ILE A 131 -13.30 4.29 8.49
N GLN A 132 -13.25 3.32 7.59
CA GLN A 132 -12.01 2.79 7.02
C GLN A 132 -11.33 3.86 6.15
N GLU A 133 -12.04 4.48 5.22
CA GLU A 133 -11.54 5.57 4.37
C GLU A 133 -10.98 6.73 5.22
N ALA A 134 -11.69 7.15 6.27
CA ALA A 134 -11.21 8.21 7.16
C ALA A 134 -9.92 7.85 7.93
N LYS A 135 -9.63 6.55 8.14
CA LYS A 135 -8.36 6.08 8.71
C LYS A 135 -7.26 6.06 7.65
N GLU A 136 -7.60 5.65 6.43
CA GLU A 136 -6.68 5.63 5.28
C GLU A 136 -6.30 7.03 4.82
N ASP A 137 -7.13 8.03 5.09
CA ASP A 137 -6.80 9.41 4.81
C ASP A 137 -5.56 9.93 5.56
N LYS A 138 -5.23 9.31 6.70
CA LYS A 138 -4.04 9.61 7.49
C LYS A 138 -2.77 8.93 6.96
N TRP A 139 -2.87 8.13 5.91
CA TRP A 139 -1.71 7.49 5.28
C TRP A 139 -0.79 8.52 4.65
N THR A 140 0.49 8.15 4.56
CA THR A 140 1.46 8.99 3.85
C THR A 140 1.15 9.04 2.36
N PRO A 141 1.57 10.09 1.62
CA PRO A 141 1.36 10.16 0.18
C PRO A 141 1.99 9.00 -0.60
N GLN A 142 3.02 8.34 -0.04
CA GLN A 142 3.61 7.15 -0.65
C GLN A 142 2.72 5.92 -0.47
N GLU A 143 2.12 5.75 0.71
CA GLU A 143 1.22 4.62 1.00
C GLU A 143 -0.06 4.69 0.17
N LYS A 144 -0.61 5.89 -0.01
CA LYS A 144 -1.76 6.10 -0.90
C LYS A 144 -1.43 5.71 -2.34
N ARG A 145 -0.27 6.16 -2.86
CA ARG A 145 0.22 5.77 -4.19
C ARG A 145 0.41 4.26 -4.33
N SER A 146 1.02 3.60 -3.35
CA SER A 146 1.17 2.14 -3.37
C SER A 146 -0.19 1.43 -3.39
N ALA A 147 -1.18 1.90 -2.63
CA ALA A 147 -2.52 1.30 -2.69
C ALA A 147 -3.20 1.52 -4.04
N GLU A 148 -3.12 2.73 -4.59
CA GLU A 148 -3.67 3.07 -5.91
C GLU A 148 -3.03 2.23 -7.03
N GLU A 149 -1.70 2.09 -7.04
CA GLU A 149 -0.98 1.28 -8.03
C GLU A 149 -1.40 -0.20 -7.98
N VAL A 150 -1.55 -0.77 -6.78
CA VAL A 150 -2.01 -2.16 -6.62
C VAL A 150 -3.44 -2.34 -7.08
N ILE A 151 -4.34 -1.42 -6.72
CA ILE A 151 -5.75 -1.47 -7.15
C ILE A 151 -5.86 -1.31 -8.67
N ASN A 152 -5.05 -0.42 -9.27
CA ASN A 152 -5.03 -0.23 -10.72
C ASN A 152 -4.52 -1.48 -11.45
N ALA A 153 -3.51 -2.16 -10.90
CA ALA A 153 -2.97 -3.39 -11.48
C ALA A 153 -3.96 -4.56 -11.42
N LEU A 154 -4.72 -4.69 -10.33
CA LEU A 154 -5.66 -5.79 -10.12
C LEU A 154 -7.08 -5.51 -10.63
N GLY A 155 -7.45 -4.23 -10.78
CA GLY A 155 -8.82 -3.79 -11.11
C GLY A 155 -9.81 -3.85 -9.94
N TYR A 156 -9.38 -4.29 -8.76
CA TYR A 156 -10.17 -4.35 -7.52
C TYR A 156 -9.25 -4.23 -6.30
N ASP A 157 -9.84 -3.99 -5.12
CA ASP A 157 -9.11 -3.97 -3.86
C ASP A 157 -8.98 -5.40 -3.28
N PRO A 158 -7.78 -6.00 -3.28
CA PRO A 158 -7.57 -7.37 -2.79
C PRO A 158 -7.63 -7.50 -1.27
N PHE A 159 -7.59 -6.38 -0.54
CA PHE A 159 -7.52 -6.34 0.92
C PHE A 159 -8.75 -5.69 1.55
N ASP A 160 -9.87 -5.60 0.84
CA ASP A 160 -11.14 -5.09 1.39
C ASP A 160 -11.54 -5.93 2.64
N GLY A 161 -12.03 -5.27 3.69
CA GLY A 161 -12.37 -5.88 4.97
C GLY A 161 -11.20 -6.09 5.96
N TYR A 162 -9.95 -5.86 5.57
CA TYR A 162 -8.83 -5.87 6.52
C TYR A 162 -8.75 -4.58 7.36
N PRO A 163 -8.24 -4.62 8.61
CA PRO A 163 -8.01 -3.42 9.41
C PRO A 163 -7.06 -2.43 8.72
N SER A 164 -7.27 -1.12 8.87
CA SER A 164 -6.43 -0.07 8.25
C SER A 164 -4.93 -0.23 8.48
N ASN A 165 -4.51 -0.63 9.69
CA ASN A 165 -3.09 -0.87 9.99
C ASN A 165 -2.51 -2.05 9.18
N ASP A 166 -3.30 -3.09 8.95
CA ASP A 166 -2.87 -4.27 8.20
C ASP A 166 -2.89 -3.99 6.71
N ARG A 167 -3.90 -3.27 6.20
CA ARG A 167 -3.96 -2.83 4.79
C ARG A 167 -2.74 -2.03 4.39
N ARG A 168 -2.29 -1.10 5.24
CA ARG A 168 -1.05 -0.34 5.04
C ARG A 168 0.14 -1.27 4.82
N PHE A 169 0.30 -2.29 5.66
CA PHE A 169 1.36 -3.29 5.51
C PHE A 169 1.18 -4.11 4.23
N LEU A 170 -0.03 -4.61 3.98
CA LEU A 170 -0.35 -5.47 2.83
C LEU A 170 -0.06 -4.77 1.49
N PHE A 171 -0.53 -3.54 1.28
CA PHE A 171 -0.23 -2.77 0.07
C PHE A 171 1.27 -2.46 -0.06
N SER A 172 1.93 -2.09 1.05
CA SER A 172 3.38 -1.80 1.04
C SER A 172 4.25 -3.02 0.75
N GLU A 173 3.76 -4.23 1.05
CA GLU A 173 4.46 -5.47 0.76
C GLU A 173 4.15 -5.94 -0.67
N PHE A 174 2.89 -5.84 -1.10
CA PHE A 174 2.44 -6.24 -2.43
C PHE A 174 3.14 -5.44 -3.53
N ILE A 175 3.29 -4.13 -3.35
CA ILE A 175 3.92 -3.25 -4.35
C ILE A 175 5.36 -3.69 -4.71
N LYS A 176 6.07 -4.36 -3.80
CA LYS A 176 7.44 -4.84 -4.02
C LYS A 176 7.52 -5.97 -5.04
N TYR A 177 6.40 -6.66 -5.25
CA TYR A 177 6.28 -7.76 -6.20
C TYR A 177 5.71 -7.32 -7.55
N LEU A 178 5.28 -6.05 -7.67
CA LEU A 178 4.65 -5.51 -8.86
C LEU A 178 5.73 -5.06 -9.85
N ASP A 179 5.98 -5.88 -10.85
CA ASP A 179 6.82 -5.60 -12.03
C ASP A 179 6.01 -5.83 -13.33
N GLU A 180 6.49 -5.34 -14.48
CA GLU A 180 5.76 -5.46 -15.76
C GLU A 180 5.42 -6.93 -16.09
N ASP A 181 6.34 -7.86 -15.78
CA ASP A 181 6.15 -9.30 -15.99
C ASP A 181 5.08 -9.94 -15.07
N THR A 182 4.88 -9.42 -13.86
CA THR A 182 3.87 -9.93 -12.92
C THR A 182 2.51 -9.26 -13.09
N ALA A 183 2.46 -8.00 -13.53
CA ALA A 183 1.22 -7.28 -13.78
C ALA A 183 0.39 -7.89 -14.92
N GLU A 184 1.04 -8.54 -15.90
CA GLU A 184 0.37 -9.19 -17.04
C GLU A 184 -0.12 -10.62 -16.75
N ASP A 185 0.26 -11.23 -15.61
CA ASP A 185 -0.08 -12.61 -15.25
C ASP A 185 -1.04 -12.66 -14.05
N PRO A 186 -2.37 -12.79 -14.28
CA PRO A 186 -3.37 -12.82 -13.22
C PRO A 186 -3.17 -13.95 -12.21
N TYR A 187 -2.59 -15.08 -12.65
CA TYR A 187 -2.33 -16.21 -11.75
C TYR A 187 -1.18 -15.88 -10.79
N LYS A 188 -0.08 -15.32 -11.31
CA LYS A 188 1.03 -14.85 -10.45
C LYS A 188 0.58 -13.77 -9.47
N LEU A 189 -0.25 -12.82 -9.90
CA LEU A 189 -0.82 -11.80 -9.01
C LEU A 189 -1.61 -12.46 -7.86
N SER A 190 -2.46 -13.45 -8.16
CA SER A 190 -3.18 -14.21 -7.13
C SER A 190 -2.24 -14.93 -6.16
N GLN A 191 -1.14 -15.50 -6.64
CA GLN A 191 -0.14 -16.16 -5.81
C GLN A 191 0.61 -15.16 -4.91
N ILE A 192 0.94 -13.97 -5.44
CA ILE A 192 1.54 -12.88 -4.67
C ILE A 192 0.58 -12.41 -3.57
N ILE A 193 -0.73 -12.25 -3.85
CA ILE A 193 -1.74 -11.91 -2.84
C ILE A 193 -1.67 -12.92 -1.69
N GLN A 194 -1.60 -14.22 -2.02
CA GLN A 194 -1.52 -15.28 -1.02
C GLN A 194 -0.23 -15.20 -0.18
N VAL A 195 0.93 -14.95 -0.81
CA VAL A 195 2.20 -14.78 -0.10
C VAL A 195 2.15 -13.59 0.86
N VAL A 196 1.62 -12.45 0.41
CA VAL A 196 1.49 -11.22 1.21
C VAL A 196 0.54 -11.44 2.40
N ASN A 197 -0.57 -12.15 2.20
CA ASN A 197 -1.50 -12.52 3.28
C ASN A 197 -0.85 -13.45 4.30
N ASN A 198 -0.11 -14.47 3.83
CA ASN A 198 0.64 -15.38 4.71
C ASN A 198 1.69 -14.62 5.53
N ASN A 199 2.39 -13.65 4.92
CA ASN A 199 3.36 -12.80 5.61
C ASN A 199 2.70 -11.94 6.70
N ASN A 200 1.51 -11.39 6.45
CA ASN A 200 0.77 -10.65 7.49
C ASN A 200 0.36 -11.56 8.65
N GLN A 201 -0.09 -12.79 8.38
CA GLN A 201 -0.41 -13.76 9.43
C GLN A 201 0.83 -14.15 10.24
N ILE A 202 1.97 -14.37 9.60
CA ILE A 202 3.25 -14.63 10.28
C ILE A 202 3.60 -13.47 11.22
N ARG A 203 3.45 -12.22 10.75
CA ARG A 203 3.67 -11.02 11.58
C ARG A 203 2.73 -10.99 12.78
N GLN A 204 1.45 -11.32 12.61
CA GLN A 204 0.49 -11.37 13.72
C GLN A 204 0.85 -12.46 14.74
N TYR A 205 1.28 -13.64 14.28
CA TYR A 205 1.77 -14.70 15.16
C TYR A 205 3.00 -14.23 15.94
N ASP A 206 3.97 -13.59 15.28
CA ASP A 206 5.17 -13.08 15.94
C ASP A 206 4.86 -12.02 17.01
N LEU A 207 3.96 -11.08 16.71
CA LEU A 207 3.51 -10.08 17.69
C LEU A 207 2.81 -10.74 18.88
N ARG A 208 2.02 -11.79 18.66
CA ARG A 208 1.33 -12.50 19.73
C ARG A 208 2.29 -13.32 20.58
N ILE A 209 3.25 -14.00 19.96
CA ILE A 209 4.32 -14.73 20.65
C ILE A 209 5.14 -13.78 21.54
N ALA A 210 5.44 -12.57 21.06
CA ALA A 210 6.22 -11.58 21.82
C ALA A 210 5.54 -11.10 23.12
N VAL A 211 4.21 -11.21 23.22
CA VAL A 211 3.43 -10.80 24.41
C VAL A 211 3.24 -11.95 25.41
N LEU A 212 3.34 -13.20 24.97
CA LEU A 212 3.14 -14.38 25.81
C LEU A 212 4.34 -14.66 26.71
N ASP A 213 4.10 -15.24 27.89
CA ASP A 213 5.16 -15.64 28.81
C ASP A 213 5.71 -17.02 28.42
N PRO A 214 7.01 -17.14 28.07
CA PRO A 214 7.61 -18.41 27.64
C PRO A 214 7.45 -19.57 28.62
N ILE A 215 7.30 -19.27 29.92
CA ILE A 215 7.23 -20.28 30.98
C ILE A 215 5.78 -20.72 31.23
N LYS A 216 4.83 -19.79 31.15
CA LYS A 216 3.41 -20.07 31.45
C LYS A 216 2.61 -20.49 30.22
N ASP A 217 2.95 -19.94 29.05
CA ASP A 217 2.19 -20.10 27.81
C ASP A 217 2.92 -20.99 26.77
N ALA A 218 3.79 -21.89 27.24
CA ALA A 218 4.64 -22.72 26.39
C ALA A 218 3.86 -23.53 25.33
N ALA A 219 2.64 -23.99 25.65
CA ALA A 219 1.77 -24.70 24.71
C ALA A 219 1.27 -23.78 23.57
N ASN A 220 0.77 -22.59 23.92
CA ASN A 220 0.30 -21.59 22.95
C ASN A 220 1.44 -21.13 22.03
N ILE A 221 2.63 -20.92 22.57
CA ILE A 221 3.82 -20.53 21.80
C ILE A 221 4.22 -21.65 20.82
N LYS A 222 4.13 -22.92 21.25
CA LYS A 222 4.41 -24.07 20.37
C LYS A 222 3.41 -24.15 19.21
N GLU A 223 2.13 -23.96 19.49
CA GLU A 223 1.08 -23.95 18.46
C GLU A 223 1.27 -22.81 17.46
N LEU A 224 1.47 -21.58 17.94
CA LEU A 224 1.73 -20.42 17.08
C LEU A 224 2.98 -20.61 16.21
N ASN A 225 4.07 -21.15 16.77
CA ASN A 225 5.27 -21.46 15.99
C ASN A 225 5.06 -22.56 14.93
N SER A 226 4.24 -23.56 15.24
CA SER A 226 3.90 -24.61 14.27
C SER A 226 3.10 -24.07 13.10
N MET A 227 2.11 -23.19 13.36
CA MET A 227 1.31 -22.51 12.34
C MET A 227 2.18 -21.58 11.50
N LYS A 228 3.07 -20.80 12.14
CA LYS A 228 4.06 -19.97 11.45
C LYS A 228 4.93 -20.79 10.50
N SER A 229 5.46 -21.92 10.97
CA SER A 229 6.35 -22.78 10.16
C SER A 229 5.62 -23.37 8.93
N SER A 230 4.34 -23.70 9.08
CA SER A 230 3.50 -24.15 7.96
C SER A 230 3.33 -23.07 6.90
N LEU A 231 3.04 -21.82 7.31
CA LEU A 231 2.91 -20.69 6.39
C LEU A 231 4.24 -20.36 5.67
N VAL A 232 5.36 -20.40 6.38
CA VAL A 232 6.69 -20.20 5.77
C VAL A 232 6.96 -21.27 4.71
N THR A 233 6.67 -22.54 5.03
CA THR A 233 6.83 -23.64 4.07
C THR A 233 5.90 -23.47 2.85
N SER A 234 4.68 -22.98 3.06
CA SER A 234 3.74 -22.66 1.97
C SER A 234 4.28 -21.55 1.09
N ASN A 235 4.81 -20.47 1.69
CA ASN A 235 5.41 -19.37 0.93
C ASN A 235 6.62 -19.82 0.12
N ASP A 236 7.48 -20.66 0.68
CA ASP A 236 8.62 -21.22 -0.03
C ASP A 236 8.19 -22.06 -1.24
N LYS A 237 7.10 -22.83 -1.14
CA LYS A 237 6.54 -23.58 -2.27
C LYS A 237 6.00 -22.65 -3.35
N ILE A 238 5.14 -21.70 -2.97
CA ILE A 238 4.55 -20.72 -3.90
C ILE A 238 5.65 -19.93 -4.61
N ALA A 239 6.69 -19.50 -3.88
CA ALA A 239 7.79 -18.74 -4.45
C ALA A 239 8.68 -19.57 -5.41
N LYS A 240 8.82 -20.87 -5.16
CA LYS A 240 9.60 -21.77 -6.02
C LYS A 240 8.85 -22.14 -7.29
N GLU A 241 7.56 -22.46 -7.18
CA GLU A 241 6.71 -22.94 -8.27
C GLU A 241 6.33 -21.83 -9.26
N ASN A 242 6.24 -20.58 -8.80
CA ASN A 242 5.80 -19.44 -9.61
C ASN A 242 6.93 -18.47 -10.00
N GLU A 243 8.20 -18.88 -9.78
CA GLU A 243 9.40 -18.07 -10.09
C GLU A 243 9.42 -16.67 -9.45
N ILE A 244 8.67 -16.47 -8.36
CA ILE A 244 8.63 -15.18 -7.63
C ILE A 244 9.99 -14.91 -6.97
N SER A 245 10.68 -15.98 -6.55
CA SER A 245 12.04 -15.91 -6.00
C SER A 245 13.09 -15.60 -7.07
N VAL A 246 13.94 -14.61 -6.80
CA VAL A 246 15.10 -14.23 -7.64
C VAL A 246 16.04 -15.41 -7.94
N LYS A 247 16.10 -16.42 -7.06
CA LYS A 247 16.92 -17.62 -7.27
C LYS A 247 16.33 -18.59 -8.31
N ASN A 248 15.01 -18.53 -8.54
CA ASN A 248 14.28 -19.45 -9.40
C ASN A 248 13.72 -18.79 -10.67
N ARG A 249 13.90 -17.47 -10.87
CA ARG A 249 13.57 -16.83 -12.14
C ARG A 249 14.40 -17.46 -13.27
N SER A 250 13.72 -18.05 -14.24
CA SER A 250 14.32 -18.63 -15.45
C SER A 250 15.03 -17.59 -16.33
N ASN A 251 14.72 -16.30 -16.15
CA ASN A 251 15.20 -15.17 -16.96
C ASN A 251 16.47 -14.45 -16.45
N LYS A 252 17.31 -15.10 -15.65
CA LYS A 252 18.49 -14.46 -15.05
C LYS A 252 19.46 -13.83 -16.07
N ASP A 253 19.50 -14.36 -17.30
CA ASP A 253 20.47 -13.98 -18.34
C ASP A 253 19.85 -13.33 -19.60
N VAL A 254 18.54 -13.10 -19.65
CA VAL A 254 17.89 -12.65 -20.91
C VAL A 254 18.00 -11.14 -21.12
N GLY A 255 18.41 -10.38 -20.10
CA GLY A 255 18.65 -8.94 -20.23
C GLY A 255 17.40 -8.19 -20.72
N ARG A 256 16.20 -8.59 -20.27
CA ARG A 256 14.94 -8.01 -20.75
C ARG A 256 14.85 -6.50 -20.57
N SER A 257 15.51 -5.97 -19.53
CA SER A 257 15.62 -4.53 -19.25
C SER A 257 16.74 -3.82 -20.03
N THR A 258 17.54 -4.55 -20.82
CA THR A 258 18.56 -3.93 -21.66
C THR A 258 17.90 -3.31 -22.87
N LEU A 259 18.37 -2.12 -23.23
CA LEU A 259 17.89 -1.39 -24.41
C LEU A 259 17.88 -2.29 -25.66
N THR A 260 18.90 -3.14 -25.82
CA THR A 260 19.03 -4.10 -26.92
C THR A 260 17.88 -5.12 -26.97
N TYR A 261 17.43 -5.64 -25.83
CA TYR A 261 16.33 -6.59 -25.77
C TYR A 261 14.99 -5.91 -26.05
N LEU A 262 14.71 -4.79 -25.38
CA LEU A 262 13.51 -3.97 -25.62
C LEU A 262 13.41 -3.59 -27.11
N MET A 263 14.52 -3.20 -27.74
CA MET A 263 14.59 -2.88 -29.17
C MET A 263 14.42 -4.09 -30.10
N ARG A 264 14.76 -5.30 -29.67
CA ARG A 264 14.50 -6.52 -30.45
C ARG A 264 13.02 -6.90 -30.35
N ASP A 265 12.46 -6.87 -29.16
CA ASP A 265 11.03 -7.14 -28.91
C ASP A 265 10.13 -6.13 -29.64
N LEU A 266 10.49 -4.84 -29.66
CA LEU A 266 9.81 -3.80 -30.45
C LEU A 266 9.83 -4.06 -31.96
N ARG A 267 10.92 -4.67 -32.49
CA ARG A 267 11.03 -5.09 -33.90
C ARG A 267 10.15 -6.29 -34.19
N GLU A 268 10.12 -7.28 -33.30
CA GLU A 268 9.26 -8.46 -33.43
C GLU A 268 7.76 -8.10 -33.35
N LYS A 269 7.43 -7.00 -32.65
CA LYS A 269 6.06 -6.44 -32.54
C LYS A 269 5.68 -5.45 -33.66
N ASP A 270 6.50 -5.33 -34.71
CA ASP A 270 6.20 -4.61 -35.97
C ASP A 270 5.91 -3.10 -35.83
N PHE A 271 6.56 -2.44 -34.85
CA PHE A 271 6.49 -0.98 -34.72
C PHE A 271 7.44 -0.30 -35.72
N LYS A 272 6.92 0.05 -36.90
CA LYS A 272 7.68 0.72 -37.99
C LYS A 272 8.50 1.97 -37.57
N ARG A 273 8.11 2.66 -36.50
CA ARG A 273 8.88 3.80 -35.95
C ARG A 273 10.18 3.37 -35.26
N ALA A 274 10.18 2.23 -34.57
CA ALA A 274 11.36 1.72 -33.87
C ALA A 274 12.47 1.28 -34.84
N GLU A 275 12.11 0.89 -36.07
CA GLU A 275 13.06 0.46 -37.09
C GLU A 275 13.84 1.64 -37.70
N ALA A 276 13.16 2.76 -37.97
CA ALA A 276 13.81 3.99 -38.44
C ALA A 276 14.74 4.60 -37.39
N ASP A 277 14.27 4.70 -36.14
CA ASP A 277 15.05 5.25 -35.02
C ASP A 277 16.32 4.41 -34.72
N TYR A 278 16.26 3.08 -34.91
CA TYR A 278 17.42 2.20 -34.73
C TYR A 278 18.53 2.44 -35.76
N TYR A 279 18.16 2.62 -37.03
CA TYR A 279 19.12 2.92 -38.09
C TYR A 279 19.82 4.26 -37.82
N ASP A 280 19.06 5.27 -37.41
CA ASP A 280 19.57 6.60 -37.06
C ASP A 280 20.46 6.56 -35.80
N GLN A 281 20.12 5.75 -34.79
CA GLN A 281 20.92 5.61 -33.58
C GLN A 281 22.27 4.90 -33.81
N LEU A 282 22.30 3.85 -34.65
CA LEU A 282 23.57 3.21 -35.06
C LEU A 282 24.44 4.16 -35.88
N ARG A 283 23.82 5.05 -36.66
CA ARG A 283 24.50 6.10 -37.43
C ARG A 283 24.81 7.35 -36.61
N SER A 284 24.41 7.42 -35.34
CA SER A 284 24.60 8.62 -34.51
C SER A 284 26.07 8.98 -34.32
N GLU A 285 26.33 10.27 -34.07
CA GLU A 285 27.68 10.80 -33.83
C GLU A 285 28.42 10.06 -32.70
N GLY A 286 27.70 9.64 -31.66
CA GLY A 286 28.26 8.88 -30.53
C GLY A 286 28.72 7.47 -30.90
N SER A 287 27.93 6.74 -31.70
CA SER A 287 28.29 5.41 -32.20
C SER A 287 29.52 5.49 -33.12
N GLN A 288 29.53 6.48 -34.03
CA GLN A 288 30.67 6.72 -34.91
C GLN A 288 31.93 7.09 -34.12
N TRP A 289 31.80 7.95 -33.10
CA TRP A 289 32.91 8.32 -32.22
C TRP A 289 33.49 7.12 -31.46
N ALA A 290 32.65 6.23 -30.94
CA ALA A 290 33.10 5.03 -30.25
C ALA A 290 33.85 4.08 -31.20
N MET A 291 33.34 3.88 -32.42
CA MET A 291 34.02 3.07 -33.45
C MET A 291 35.37 3.67 -33.83
N ASP A 292 35.45 4.99 -34.02
CA ASP A 292 36.69 5.70 -34.32
C ASP A 292 37.72 5.58 -33.19
N MET A 293 37.28 5.66 -31.93
CA MET A 293 38.16 5.46 -30.78
C MET A 293 38.67 4.03 -30.68
N SER A 294 37.81 3.03 -30.92
CA SER A 294 38.21 1.63 -30.97
C SER A 294 39.22 1.38 -32.09
N PHE A 295 39.02 1.98 -33.27
CA PHE A 295 39.93 1.82 -34.40
C PHE A 295 41.29 2.49 -34.14
N LYS A 296 41.29 3.69 -33.55
CA LYS A 296 42.51 4.38 -33.11
C LYS A 296 43.28 3.57 -32.06
N ALA A 297 42.57 3.00 -31.09
CA ALA A 297 43.17 2.15 -30.06
C ALA A 297 43.75 0.86 -30.65
N LEU A 298 43.06 0.22 -31.61
CA LEU A 298 43.60 -0.92 -32.35
C LEU A 298 44.90 -0.51 -33.05
N ARG A 299 44.86 0.51 -33.91
CA ARG A 299 46.05 0.98 -34.66
C ARG A 299 47.24 1.36 -33.77
N ALA A 300 46.99 1.91 -32.58
CA ALA A 300 48.05 2.27 -31.63
C ALA A 300 48.68 1.06 -30.92
N ASN A 301 47.92 -0.03 -30.73
CA ASN A 301 48.35 -1.20 -29.98
C ASN A 301 48.76 -2.38 -30.87
N THR A 302 48.33 -2.44 -32.14
CA THR A 302 48.82 -3.43 -33.11
C THR A 302 50.05 -2.89 -33.85
N PHE A 303 51.21 -3.47 -33.57
CA PHE A 303 52.47 -3.18 -34.24
C PHE A 303 52.55 -3.90 -35.60
N PHE A 304 51.84 -3.40 -36.60
CA PHE A 304 51.88 -3.97 -37.97
C PHE A 304 53.23 -3.73 -38.64
N ASP A 305 53.81 -4.78 -39.21
CA ASP A 305 54.98 -4.67 -40.08
C ASP A 305 54.61 -4.23 -41.51
N GLU A 306 55.57 -4.10 -42.44
CA GLU A 306 55.28 -3.67 -43.83
C GLU A 306 54.46 -4.71 -44.60
N ASN A 307 54.65 -6.00 -44.31
CA ASN A 307 53.98 -7.08 -45.02
C ASN A 307 52.52 -7.22 -44.56
N ASP A 308 52.27 -7.05 -43.25
CA ASP A 308 50.93 -6.99 -42.66
C ASP A 308 50.11 -5.85 -43.27
N LYS A 309 50.74 -4.70 -43.56
CA LYS A 309 50.05 -3.53 -44.13
C LYS A 309 49.63 -3.79 -45.56
N ASP A 310 50.49 -4.41 -46.35
CA ASP A 310 50.20 -4.73 -47.76
C ASP A 310 49.06 -5.75 -47.87
N GLU A 311 49.07 -6.80 -47.05
CA GLU A 311 47.95 -7.75 -46.97
C GLU A 311 46.64 -7.06 -46.54
N LEU A 312 46.71 -6.12 -45.58
CA LEU A 312 45.56 -5.35 -45.14
C LEU A 312 45.02 -4.42 -46.23
N PHE A 313 45.89 -3.87 -47.08
CA PHE A 313 45.49 -3.07 -48.25
C PHE A 313 44.79 -3.90 -49.31
N ASP A 314 45.29 -5.09 -49.60
CA ASP A 314 44.66 -6.00 -50.58
C ASP A 314 43.28 -6.45 -50.09
N ILE A 315 43.17 -6.86 -48.82
CA ILE A 315 41.88 -7.23 -48.20
C ILE A 315 40.92 -6.04 -48.18
N GLN A 316 41.40 -4.83 -47.88
CA GLN A 316 40.57 -3.63 -47.93
C GLN A 316 40.06 -3.36 -49.35
N ARG A 317 40.91 -3.51 -50.36
CA ARG A 317 40.55 -3.26 -51.76
C ARG A 317 39.50 -4.25 -52.26
N GLU A 318 39.65 -5.53 -51.92
CA GLU A 318 38.65 -6.57 -52.21
C GLU A 318 37.31 -6.26 -51.52
N LYS A 319 37.35 -5.88 -50.24
CA LYS A 319 36.13 -5.49 -49.51
C LYS A 319 35.47 -4.24 -50.08
N ILE A 320 36.24 -3.22 -50.44
CA ILE A 320 35.71 -1.99 -51.06
C ILE A 320 35.03 -2.32 -52.38
N HIS A 321 35.67 -3.13 -53.23
CA HIS A 321 35.07 -3.56 -54.50
C HIS A 321 33.79 -4.37 -54.27
N GLY A 322 33.79 -5.31 -53.32
CA GLY A 322 32.60 -6.08 -52.96
C GLY A 322 31.46 -5.20 -52.44
N LEU A 323 31.75 -4.22 -51.59
CA LEU A 323 30.77 -3.26 -51.08
C LEU A 323 30.24 -2.35 -52.18
N GLN A 324 31.08 -1.90 -53.11
CA GLN A 324 30.66 -1.10 -54.26
C GLN A 324 29.69 -1.88 -55.14
N SER A 325 29.99 -3.14 -55.45
CA SER A 325 29.08 -4.02 -56.20
C SER A 325 27.73 -4.18 -55.48
N GLN A 326 27.73 -4.42 -54.17
CA GLN A 326 26.50 -4.53 -53.39
C GLN A 326 25.69 -3.22 -53.37
N VAL A 327 26.35 -2.07 -53.30
CA VAL A 327 25.69 -0.77 -53.37
C VAL A 327 25.03 -0.58 -54.73
N ASP A 328 25.73 -0.92 -55.81
CA ASP A 328 25.21 -0.83 -57.17
C ASP A 328 23.98 -1.73 -57.37
N ASP A 329 24.06 -2.99 -56.89
CA ASP A 329 22.94 -3.94 -56.93
C ASP A 329 21.72 -3.43 -56.14
N LEU A 330 21.93 -2.92 -54.92
CA LEU A 330 20.85 -2.36 -54.08
C LEU A 330 20.25 -1.08 -54.66
N LEU A 331 21.05 -0.24 -55.33
CA LEU A 331 20.57 0.95 -56.01
C LEU A 331 19.66 0.58 -57.19
N GLU A 332 20.03 -0.46 -57.94
CA GLU A 332 19.21 -0.99 -59.03
C GLU A 332 17.91 -1.62 -58.50
N GLU A 333 17.98 -2.41 -57.44
CA GLU A 333 16.80 -2.99 -56.77
C GLU A 333 15.85 -1.88 -56.26
N LYS A 334 16.39 -0.85 -55.60
CA LYS A 334 15.62 0.30 -55.15
C LYS A 334 14.92 1.00 -56.32
N ARG A 335 15.60 1.15 -57.46
CA ARG A 335 15.01 1.73 -58.67
C ARG A 335 13.82 0.91 -59.16
N GLN A 336 13.97 -0.42 -59.20
CA GLN A 336 12.91 -1.34 -59.61
C GLN A 336 11.70 -1.28 -58.67
N LEU A 337 11.94 -1.25 -57.35
CA LEU A 337 10.88 -1.11 -56.35
C LEU A 337 10.13 0.22 -56.48
N ILE A 338 10.83 1.33 -56.72
CA ILE A 338 10.19 2.64 -56.97
C ILE A 338 9.29 2.57 -58.20
N ALA A 339 9.77 1.96 -59.29
CA ALA A 339 8.96 1.78 -60.50
C ALA A 339 7.71 0.91 -60.25
N GLN A 340 7.83 -0.16 -59.47
CA GLN A 340 6.68 -0.99 -59.07
C GLN A 340 5.68 -0.21 -58.20
N ILE A 341 6.17 0.57 -57.24
CA ILE A 341 5.31 1.41 -56.39
C ILE A 341 4.54 2.44 -57.24
N ASP A 342 5.19 3.05 -58.23
CA ASP A 342 4.54 4.01 -59.12
C ASP A 342 3.49 3.34 -60.01
N MET A 343 3.74 2.13 -60.50
CA MET A 343 2.74 1.34 -61.24
C MET A 343 1.53 1.00 -60.35
N LEU A 344 1.77 0.57 -59.11
CA LEU A 344 0.71 0.23 -58.16
C LEU A 344 -0.13 1.45 -57.76
N LYS A 345 0.49 2.63 -57.59
CA LYS A 345 -0.22 3.88 -57.32
C LYS A 345 -1.13 4.29 -58.47
N ARG A 346 -0.63 4.21 -59.72
CA ARG A 346 -1.44 4.51 -60.92
C ARG A 346 -2.61 3.53 -61.07
N ALA A 347 -2.39 2.24 -60.82
CA ALA A 347 -3.46 1.24 -60.81
C ALA A 347 -4.48 1.46 -59.68
N GLY A 348 -4.08 2.05 -58.55
CA GLY A 348 -4.97 2.45 -57.47
C GLY A 348 -5.84 3.67 -57.80
N GLU A 349 -5.31 4.62 -58.56
CA GLU A 349 -6.02 5.82 -59.02
C GLU A 349 -7.05 5.51 -60.12
N GLU A 350 -6.78 4.55 -61.00
CA GLU A 350 -7.72 4.09 -62.03
C GLU A 350 -8.88 3.25 -61.47
N ASN A 351 -8.70 2.58 -60.34
CA ASN A 351 -9.75 1.79 -59.66
C ASN A 351 -10.59 2.59 -58.66
N GLY A 352 -10.26 3.88 -58.45
CA GLY A 352 -10.96 4.79 -57.54
C GLY A 352 -11.81 5.87 -58.23
N SER A 353 -11.95 5.82 -59.57
CA SER A 353 -12.76 6.75 -60.37
C SER A 353 -14.09 6.15 -60.81
#